data_AF-A0A9R1B1G9-F1
#
_entry.id   AF-A0A9R1B1G9-F1
#
_cell.length_a   1.000
_cell.length_b   1.000
_cell.length_c   1.000
_cell.angle_alpha   90.00
_cell.angle_beta   90.00
_cell.angle_gamma   90.00
#
_symmetry.space_group_name_H-M   'P 1'
#
loop_
_entity.id
_entity.type
_entity.pdbx_description
1 polymer ?
#
loop_
_entity_poly.entity_id
_entity_poly.type
_entity_poly.pdbx_seq_one_letter_code
_entity_poly.pdbx_strand_id
1 'polypeptide(L)'
;MLLKKLFKCLTLFYVNYLLQVARSFYSPNLGRRQQLGDGLESWRGFYQSIRPTQMGLSLNIDMSSTAFIEPLPVIDFVAQLLNRNVSVRPLSDADRVKIKKALRGVKVEVTHRGNMRRKYRIFGLTSQATRELTFPIDDHGTVKTVLKYFQETYGFNIQHTTLPCLQVGNQQRPNFLPMEVCKIVEGQRYSKRLNEKQITALLKVTCQHPQQRELDILQTVNHNAYHEDPYAREFGIRIDERLASVEARVLPPPRLKYHDSGREKDVLPRIGQWNMRHKKMVNGGRVKEWICINFARNVQDSAARSFCRQLADMCEISGMDFSKDPLLPPLCTRAEHVERALRAHYRDAMNILKPLGRELDLLIAILPDNNGPLYGNLKRICETDLGLVSQCCLTKHVFKTTQQYLANVALKINVKVGGRNTVLVDALSRRIPLVSDRPTIIFGADVTHPHPGEDSSPSIAAVGCCFSRLA
;
A
#
# COMPACT_ATOMS: atom_id res chain seq x y z
N MET A 1 0.91 33.05 10.77
CA MET A 1 0.50 32.89 12.19
C MET A 1 -1.02 32.91 12.37
N LEU A 2 -1.75 33.83 11.72
CA LEU A 2 -3.21 33.98 11.83
C LEU A 2 -4.03 32.73 11.42
N LEU A 3 -3.70 32.11 10.27
CA LEU A 3 -4.37 30.88 9.79
C LEU A 3 -4.29 29.70 10.77
N LYS A 4 -3.17 29.57 11.50
CA LYS A 4 -3.01 28.54 12.53
C LYS A 4 -3.92 28.80 13.73
N LYS A 5 -4.12 30.07 14.11
CA LYS A 5 -5.03 30.46 15.19
C LYS A 5 -6.49 30.22 14.78
N LEU A 6 -6.89 30.63 13.58
CA LEU A 6 -8.22 30.38 13.01
C LEU A 6 -8.55 28.88 12.93
N PHE A 7 -7.61 28.07 12.43
CA PHE A 7 -7.78 26.62 12.43
C PHE A 7 -7.96 26.07 13.85
N LYS A 8 -7.19 26.57 14.83
CA LYS A 8 -7.34 26.14 16.22
C LYS A 8 -8.74 26.45 16.76
N CYS A 9 -9.32 27.62 16.46
CA CYS A 9 -10.69 27.97 16.85
C CYS A 9 -11.71 26.95 16.33
N LEU A 10 -11.71 26.67 15.02
CA LEU A 10 -12.63 25.71 14.38
C LEU A 10 -12.35 24.24 14.71
N THR A 11 -11.39 23.95 15.59
CA THR A 11 -11.06 22.57 15.99
C THR A 11 -11.36 22.31 17.46
N LEU A 12 -11.30 23.35 18.31
CA LEU A 12 -11.59 23.26 19.74
C LEU A 12 -13.00 22.76 20.03
N PHE A 13 -13.96 23.05 19.15
CA PHE A 13 -15.32 22.54 19.23
C PHE A 13 -15.41 21.01 19.21
N TYR A 14 -14.55 20.34 18.43
CA TYR A 14 -14.62 18.88 18.21
C TYR A 14 -13.76 18.06 19.19
N VAL A 15 -12.85 18.68 19.94
CA VAL A 15 -11.81 17.97 20.72
C VAL A 15 -12.40 17.00 21.75
N ASN A 16 -13.64 17.23 22.19
CA ASN A 16 -14.33 16.37 23.16
C ASN A 16 -15.08 15.18 22.53
N TYR A 17 -15.32 15.18 21.22
CA TYR A 17 -16.18 14.18 20.56
C TYR A 17 -15.50 13.44 19.39
N LEU A 18 -14.49 14.06 18.77
CA LEU A 18 -13.78 13.51 17.62
C LEU A 18 -12.30 13.27 17.95
N LEU A 19 -11.76 12.18 17.42
CA LEU A 19 -10.35 11.87 17.54
C LEU A 19 -9.55 12.61 16.46
N GLN A 20 -8.78 13.60 16.87
CA GLN A 20 -7.92 14.36 15.98
C GLN A 20 -6.67 13.55 15.59
N VAL A 21 -6.44 13.43 14.29
CA VAL A 21 -5.20 12.89 13.70
C VAL A 21 -4.69 13.89 12.67
N ALA A 22 -3.61 14.58 13.03
CA ALA A 22 -3.08 15.70 12.24
C ALA A 22 -4.17 16.75 11.94
N ARG A 23 -4.64 16.86 10.69
CA ARG A 23 -5.68 17.79 10.23
C ARG A 23 -7.03 17.13 9.96
N SER A 24 -7.18 15.87 10.37
CA SER A 24 -8.42 15.11 10.19
C SER A 24 -9.02 14.74 11.54
N PHE A 25 -10.34 14.57 11.54
CA PHE A 25 -11.15 14.24 12.71
C PHE A 25 -11.93 12.97 12.42
N TYR A 26 -11.82 11.97 13.31
CA TYR A 26 -12.44 10.66 13.13
C TYR A 26 -13.35 10.34 14.30
N SER A 27 -14.41 9.59 14.04
CA SER A 27 -15.27 9.07 15.09
C SER A 27 -15.88 7.75 14.67
N PRO A 28 -16.11 6.83 15.62
CA PRO A 28 -16.79 5.58 15.33
C PRO A 28 -18.26 5.77 14.93
N ASN A 29 -18.83 6.94 15.22
CA ASN A 29 -20.23 7.28 14.97
C ASN A 29 -20.40 8.08 13.67
N LEU A 30 -19.31 8.49 13.02
CA LEU A 30 -19.35 9.07 11.70
C LEU A 30 -19.46 7.93 10.68
N GLY A 31 -20.67 7.64 10.24
CA GLY A 31 -20.95 6.55 9.29
C GLY A 31 -20.78 5.15 9.90
N ARG A 32 -20.70 4.13 9.05
CA ARG A 32 -20.65 2.72 9.47
C ARG A 32 -19.20 2.25 9.65
N ARG A 33 -18.89 1.70 10.82
CA ARG A 33 -17.63 0.96 11.06
C ARG A 33 -17.55 -0.25 10.13
N GLN A 34 -16.39 -0.48 9.53
CA GLN A 34 -16.15 -1.69 8.74
C GLN A 34 -14.89 -2.41 9.20
N GLN A 35 -15.02 -3.70 9.46
CA GLN A 35 -13.90 -4.57 9.79
C GLN A 35 -12.96 -4.70 8.59
N LEU A 36 -11.67 -4.49 8.86
CA LEU A 36 -10.57 -4.69 7.92
C LEU A 36 -9.91 -6.07 8.11
N GLY A 37 -10.19 -6.74 9.23
CA GLY A 37 -9.61 -8.02 9.61
C GLY A 37 -8.35 -7.88 10.46
N ASP A 38 -7.95 -8.97 11.13
CA ASP A 38 -6.87 -9.02 12.12
C ASP A 38 -7.09 -8.05 13.32
N GLY A 39 -8.35 -7.86 13.75
CA GLY A 39 -8.71 -6.96 14.85
C GLY A 39 -8.59 -5.47 14.52
N LEU A 40 -8.68 -5.11 13.24
CA LEU A 40 -8.68 -3.74 12.77
C LEU A 40 -10.03 -3.38 12.15
N GLU A 41 -10.47 -2.15 12.40
CA GLU A 41 -11.65 -1.55 11.78
C GLU A 41 -11.30 -0.21 11.12
N SER A 42 -12.15 0.23 10.19
CA SER A 42 -12.09 1.55 9.60
C SER A 42 -13.05 2.50 10.29
N TRP A 43 -12.55 3.70 10.61
CA TRP A 43 -13.39 4.81 11.05
C TRP A 43 -13.43 5.86 9.95
N ARG A 44 -14.63 6.42 9.74
CA ARG A 44 -14.81 7.59 8.88
C ARG A 44 -14.48 8.85 9.66
N GLY A 45 -14.17 9.88 8.92
CA GLY A 45 -13.86 11.20 9.40
C GLY A 45 -13.85 12.20 8.27
N PHE A 46 -13.34 13.38 8.58
CA PHE A 46 -13.13 14.43 7.59
C PHE A 46 -11.81 15.13 7.82
N TYR A 47 -11.16 15.53 6.74
CA TYR A 47 -10.07 16.47 6.72
C TYR A 47 -10.63 17.90 6.79
N GLN A 48 -9.95 18.77 7.52
CA GLN A 48 -10.28 20.19 7.59
C GLN A 48 -9.01 21.03 7.41
N SER A 49 -9.08 22.08 6.60
CA SER A 49 -8.04 23.11 6.55
C SER A 49 -8.60 24.45 6.10
N ILE A 50 -8.05 25.55 6.61
CA ILE A 50 -8.33 26.89 6.09
C ILE A 50 -7.20 27.26 5.11
N ARG A 51 -7.56 27.70 3.91
CA ARG A 51 -6.61 28.07 2.86
C ARG A 51 -6.91 29.47 2.32
N PRO A 52 -5.88 30.32 2.14
CA PRO A 52 -6.05 31.52 1.33
C PRO A 52 -6.17 31.12 -0.14
N THR A 53 -7.18 31.66 -0.82
CA THR A 53 -7.43 31.47 -2.25
C THR A 53 -7.62 32.82 -2.92
N GLN A 54 -7.71 32.84 -4.25
CA GLN A 54 -8.05 34.05 -5.00
C GLN A 54 -9.46 34.59 -4.68
N MET A 55 -10.36 33.74 -4.15
CA MET A 55 -11.70 34.13 -3.70
C MET A 55 -11.73 34.56 -2.22
N GLY A 56 -10.57 34.63 -1.56
CA GLY A 56 -10.45 34.90 -0.13
C GLY A 56 -10.18 33.64 0.70
N LEU A 57 -10.49 33.70 2.00
CA LEU A 57 -10.30 32.57 2.91
C LEU A 57 -11.34 31.49 2.63
N SER A 58 -10.87 30.25 2.40
CA SER A 58 -11.74 29.12 2.11
C SER A 58 -11.52 28.00 3.11
N LEU A 59 -12.62 27.43 3.61
CA LEU A 59 -12.61 26.20 4.38
C LEU A 59 -12.63 25.01 3.42
N ASN A 60 -11.56 24.22 3.44
CA ASN A 60 -11.44 22.99 2.66
C ASN A 60 -11.76 21.79 3.56
N ILE A 61 -12.82 21.09 3.22
CA ILE A 61 -13.29 19.86 3.87
C ILE A 61 -13.28 18.73 2.84
N ASP A 62 -12.82 17.56 3.27
CA ASP A 62 -12.88 16.34 2.46
C ASP A 62 -13.12 15.11 3.34
N MET A 63 -13.77 14.08 2.80
CA MET A 63 -14.03 12.85 3.54
C MET A 63 -12.77 11.99 3.63
N SER A 64 -12.52 11.45 4.82
CA SER A 64 -11.38 10.59 5.10
C SER A 64 -11.80 9.33 5.83
N SER A 65 -11.05 8.25 5.64
CA SER A 65 -11.16 7.05 6.47
C SER A 65 -9.77 6.52 6.80
N THR A 66 -9.60 6.01 8.01
CA THR A 66 -8.33 5.40 8.45
C THR A 66 -8.60 4.20 9.34
N ALA A 67 -7.59 3.34 9.47
CA ALA A 67 -7.65 2.15 10.32
C ALA A 67 -7.45 2.49 11.81
N PHE A 68 -8.24 1.83 12.64
CA PHE A 68 -8.20 1.81 14.10
C PHE A 68 -8.17 0.37 14.59
N ILE A 69 -7.63 0.16 15.80
CA ILE A 69 -7.66 -1.14 16.46
C ILE A 69 -9.05 -1.33 17.07
N GLU A 70 -9.68 -2.47 16.80
CA GLU A 70 -11.00 -2.77 17.34
C GLU A 70 -10.97 -2.84 18.87
N PRO A 71 -11.96 -2.25 19.58
CA PRO A 71 -12.02 -2.25 21.04
C PRO A 71 -12.54 -3.58 21.61
N LEU A 72 -11.86 -4.68 21.26
CA LEU A 72 -12.24 -6.04 21.62
C LEU A 72 -11.62 -6.49 22.96
N PRO A 73 -12.21 -7.48 23.65
CA PRO A 73 -11.48 -8.30 24.60
C PRO A 73 -10.20 -8.83 23.96
N VAL A 74 -9.09 -8.84 24.72
CA VAL A 74 -7.78 -9.20 24.15
C VAL A 74 -7.77 -10.63 23.62
N ILE A 75 -8.51 -11.55 24.25
CA ILE A 75 -8.68 -12.93 23.77
C ILE A 75 -9.29 -12.96 22.36
N ASP A 76 -10.37 -12.19 22.13
CA ASP A 76 -11.05 -12.14 20.85
C ASP A 76 -10.16 -11.50 19.77
N PHE A 77 -9.43 -10.44 20.12
CA PHE A 77 -8.44 -9.84 19.23
C PHE A 77 -7.37 -10.86 18.81
N VAL A 78 -6.84 -11.65 19.75
CA VAL A 78 -5.85 -12.69 19.44
C VAL A 78 -6.46 -13.79 18.58
N ALA A 79 -7.70 -14.21 18.85
CA ALA A 79 -8.40 -15.20 18.04
C ALA A 79 -8.59 -14.73 16.59
N GLN A 80 -8.98 -13.47 16.39
CA GLN A 80 -9.07 -12.85 15.05
C GLN A 80 -7.70 -12.76 14.37
N LEU A 81 -6.67 -12.29 15.08
CA LEU A 81 -5.31 -12.15 14.55
C LEU A 81 -4.71 -13.49 14.09
N LEU A 82 -5.00 -14.58 14.81
CA LEU A 82 -4.53 -15.92 14.46
C LEU A 82 -5.50 -16.67 13.53
N ASN A 83 -6.69 -16.11 13.29
CA ASN A 83 -7.78 -16.75 12.55
C ASN A 83 -8.09 -18.17 13.07
N ARG A 84 -8.10 -18.35 14.40
CA ARG A 84 -8.40 -19.64 15.05
C ARG A 84 -8.87 -19.44 16.48
N ASN A 85 -9.51 -20.47 17.03
CA ASN A 85 -9.84 -20.51 18.45
C ASN A 85 -8.56 -20.78 19.28
N VAL A 86 -8.26 -19.86 20.21
CA VAL A 86 -7.06 -19.89 21.06
C VAL A 86 -7.19 -20.83 22.26
N SER A 87 -8.40 -21.27 22.61
CA SER A 87 -8.66 -22.16 23.73
C SER A 87 -8.34 -23.64 23.42
N VAL A 88 -8.29 -23.99 22.12
CA VAL A 88 -8.18 -25.40 21.68
C VAL A 88 -6.73 -25.88 21.59
N ARG A 89 -5.80 -25.01 21.20
CA ARG A 89 -4.39 -25.38 20.97
C ARG A 89 -3.43 -24.37 21.59
N PRO A 90 -2.32 -24.82 22.22
CA PRO A 90 -1.27 -23.93 22.69
C PRO A 90 -0.72 -23.02 21.58
N LEU A 91 -0.24 -21.84 21.97
CA LEU A 91 0.41 -20.91 21.05
C LEU A 91 1.79 -21.42 20.65
N SER A 92 2.06 -21.51 19.34
CA SER A 92 3.40 -21.73 18.81
C SER A 92 4.29 -20.50 19.01
N ASP A 93 5.60 -20.64 18.85
CA ASP A 93 6.52 -19.50 18.91
C ASP A 93 6.22 -18.45 17.83
N ALA A 94 5.83 -18.90 16.64
CA ALA A 94 5.38 -18.01 15.57
C ALA A 94 4.12 -17.21 15.97
N ASP A 95 3.15 -17.86 16.63
CA ASP A 95 1.95 -17.18 17.15
C ASP A 95 2.33 -16.14 18.20
N ARG A 96 3.20 -16.50 19.15
CA ARG A 96 3.68 -15.60 20.22
C ARG A 96 4.37 -14.36 19.64
N VAL A 97 5.23 -14.54 18.64
CA VAL A 97 5.90 -13.43 17.94
C VAL A 97 4.87 -12.53 17.24
N LYS A 98 3.89 -13.13 16.55
CA LYS A 98 2.83 -12.39 15.86
C LYS A 98 1.99 -11.55 16.84
N ILE A 99 1.54 -12.14 17.95
CA ILE A 99 0.75 -11.46 18.98
C ILE A 99 1.58 -10.34 19.64
N LYS A 100 2.82 -10.63 20.03
CA LYS A 100 3.73 -9.64 20.63
C LYS A 100 3.90 -8.44 19.72
N LYS A 101 4.10 -8.66 18.41
CA LYS A 101 4.23 -7.58 17.41
C LYS A 101 2.94 -6.77 17.25
N ALA A 102 1.78 -7.41 17.32
CA ALA A 102 0.48 -6.75 17.18
C ALA A 102 0.12 -5.91 18.41
N LEU A 103 0.24 -6.46 19.62
CA LEU A 103 -0.18 -5.81 20.87
C LEU A 103 0.86 -4.83 21.46
N ARG A 104 2.12 -4.86 21.02
CA ARG A 104 3.14 -3.93 21.54
C ARG A 104 2.74 -2.48 21.27
N GLY A 105 2.66 -1.70 22.35
CA GLY A 105 2.27 -0.28 22.35
C GLY A 105 0.76 -0.05 22.48
N VAL A 106 -0.07 -1.09 22.37
CA VAL A 106 -1.53 -0.99 22.49
C VAL A 106 -1.91 -0.74 23.95
N LYS A 107 -2.87 0.15 24.16
CA LYS A 107 -3.49 0.43 25.46
C LYS A 107 -4.67 -0.52 25.69
N VAL A 108 -4.70 -1.09 26.87
CA VAL A 108 -5.81 -1.94 27.34
C VAL A 108 -6.35 -1.39 28.66
N GLU A 109 -7.62 -1.65 28.92
CA GLU A 109 -8.24 -1.42 30.22
C GLU A 109 -8.55 -2.76 30.90
N VAL A 110 -8.44 -2.78 32.22
CA VAL A 110 -8.75 -3.97 33.01
C VAL A 110 -10.25 -4.10 33.27
N THR A 111 -10.73 -5.34 33.31
CA THR A 111 -12.17 -5.65 33.48
C THR A 111 -12.50 -6.36 34.79
N HIS A 112 -11.50 -6.84 35.54
CA HIS A 112 -11.68 -7.63 36.77
C HIS A 112 -11.93 -6.81 38.05
N ARG A 113 -11.92 -5.47 37.99
CA ARG A 113 -12.03 -4.57 39.16
C ARG A 113 -13.39 -3.87 39.27
N GLY A 114 -14.45 -4.52 38.83
CA GLY A 114 -15.80 -3.94 38.78
C GLY A 114 -15.86 -2.68 37.91
N ASN A 115 -16.19 -1.54 38.52
CA ASN A 115 -16.33 -0.26 37.81
C ASN A 115 -14.99 0.44 37.50
N MET A 116 -13.90 0.02 38.13
CA MET A 116 -12.59 0.66 37.96
C MET A 116 -11.88 0.18 36.68
N ARG A 117 -11.96 0.98 35.60
CA ARG A 117 -11.36 0.68 34.29
C ARG A 117 -9.96 1.28 34.14
N ARG A 118 -9.00 0.80 34.93
CA ARG A 118 -7.61 1.29 34.86
C ARG A 118 -6.97 0.92 33.52
N LYS A 119 -6.34 1.91 32.87
CA LYS A 119 -5.70 1.76 31.56
C LYS A 119 -4.20 1.51 31.70
N TYR A 120 -3.68 0.62 30.87
CA TYR A 120 -2.27 0.25 30.81
C TYR A 120 -1.79 0.16 29.37
N ARG A 121 -0.50 0.42 29.13
CA ARG A 121 0.14 0.22 27.82
C ARG A 121 0.95 -1.07 27.82
N ILE A 122 0.69 -1.94 26.86
CA ILE A 122 1.40 -3.21 26.69
C ILE A 122 2.78 -2.95 26.10
N PHE A 123 3.81 -3.53 26.70
CA PHE A 123 5.16 -3.53 26.12
C PHE A 123 5.65 -4.92 25.73
N GLY A 124 5.04 -5.99 26.27
CA GLY A 124 5.46 -7.36 26.01
C GLY A 124 4.43 -8.42 26.38
N LEU A 125 4.84 -9.68 26.21
CA LEU A 125 4.13 -10.88 26.62
C LEU A 125 5.08 -11.72 27.46
N THR A 126 4.56 -12.44 28.44
CA THR A 126 5.38 -13.38 29.22
C THR A 126 5.83 -14.57 28.39
N SER A 127 7.01 -15.11 28.70
CA SER A 127 7.50 -16.36 28.13
C SER A 127 6.71 -17.56 28.66
N GLN A 128 6.39 -17.56 29.95
CA GLN A 128 5.63 -18.61 30.62
C GLN A 128 4.12 -18.45 30.44
N ALA A 129 3.40 -19.57 30.56
CA ALA A 129 1.93 -19.60 30.60
C ALA A 129 1.41 -19.01 31.94
N THR A 130 0.18 -18.50 31.93
CA THR A 130 -0.43 -17.87 33.12
C THR A 130 -0.48 -18.80 34.33
N ARG A 131 -0.67 -20.11 34.13
CA ARG A 131 -0.64 -21.12 35.22
C ARG A 131 0.72 -21.26 35.93
N GLU A 132 1.81 -21.04 35.21
CA GLU A 132 3.19 -21.23 35.70
C GLU A 132 3.80 -19.92 36.18
N LEU A 133 3.19 -18.79 35.82
CA LEU A 133 3.72 -17.47 36.08
C LEU A 133 3.56 -17.09 37.55
N THR A 134 4.70 -16.79 38.19
CA THR A 134 4.78 -16.28 39.56
C THR A 134 5.32 -14.86 39.58
N PHE A 135 4.96 -14.11 40.61
CA PHE A 135 5.48 -12.76 40.83
C PHE A 135 5.53 -12.44 42.33
N PRO A 136 6.46 -11.55 42.75
CA PRO A 136 6.52 -11.08 44.13
C PRO A 136 5.36 -10.12 44.41
N ILE A 137 4.62 -10.35 45.50
CA ILE A 137 3.50 -9.50 45.93
C ILE A 137 3.98 -8.30 46.76
N ASP A 138 5.05 -8.48 47.51
CA ASP A 138 5.62 -7.50 48.42
C ASP A 138 7.15 -7.42 48.25
N ASP A 139 7.76 -6.38 48.84
CA ASP A 139 9.22 -6.26 48.91
C ASP A 139 9.85 -7.27 49.91
N HIS A 140 9.03 -8.03 50.64
CA HIS A 140 9.45 -9.10 51.56
C HIS A 140 9.68 -10.44 50.86
N GLY A 141 9.42 -10.52 49.55
CA GLY A 141 9.72 -11.70 48.73
C GLY A 141 8.63 -12.76 48.71
N THR A 142 7.42 -12.46 49.18
CA THR A 142 6.29 -13.39 49.10
C THR A 142 5.89 -13.60 47.65
N VAL A 143 6.12 -14.80 47.12
CA VAL A 143 5.81 -15.14 45.73
C VAL A 143 4.46 -15.84 45.63
N LYS A 144 3.64 -15.43 44.67
CA LYS A 144 2.37 -16.09 44.36
C LYS A 144 2.21 -16.31 42.86
N THR A 145 1.44 -17.33 42.49
CA THR A 145 1.05 -17.52 41.10
C THR A 145 -0.02 -16.52 40.70
N VAL A 146 -0.06 -16.15 39.41
CA VAL A 146 -1.09 -15.26 38.88
C VAL A 146 -2.49 -15.83 39.11
N LEU A 147 -2.68 -17.15 38.95
CA LEU A 147 -3.96 -17.82 39.22
C LEU A 147 -4.44 -17.59 40.65
N LYS A 148 -3.60 -17.91 41.66
CA LYS A 148 -3.96 -17.77 43.07
C LYS A 148 -4.21 -16.31 43.44
N TYR A 149 -3.38 -15.39 42.93
CA TYR A 149 -3.58 -13.96 43.20
C TYR A 149 -4.93 -13.45 42.69
N PHE A 150 -5.31 -13.80 41.46
CA PHE A 150 -6.58 -13.34 40.89
C PHE A 150 -7.80 -13.97 41.55
N GLN A 151 -7.71 -15.25 41.92
CA GLN A 151 -8.77 -15.96 42.65
C GLN A 151 -8.98 -15.37 44.04
N GLU A 152 -7.91 -15.21 44.83
CA GLU A 152 -8.03 -14.75 46.22
C GLU A 152 -8.32 -13.25 46.35
N THR A 153 -7.76 -12.42 45.44
CA THR A 153 -7.89 -10.95 45.55
C THR A 153 -9.16 -10.43 44.88
N TYR A 154 -9.58 -11.04 43.76
CA TYR A 154 -10.69 -10.54 42.95
C TYR A 154 -11.84 -11.55 42.77
N GLY A 155 -11.73 -12.76 43.34
CA GLY A 155 -12.71 -13.82 43.09
C GLY A 155 -12.77 -14.28 41.63
N PHE A 156 -11.74 -14.01 40.83
CA PHE A 156 -11.76 -14.26 39.38
C PHE A 156 -11.02 -15.55 39.03
N ASN A 157 -11.74 -16.53 38.49
CA ASN A 157 -11.16 -17.79 38.04
C ASN A 157 -10.74 -17.73 36.56
N ILE A 158 -9.43 -17.74 36.32
CA ILE A 158 -8.84 -17.64 34.98
C ILE A 158 -9.03 -18.97 34.22
N GLN A 159 -9.65 -18.94 33.05
CA GLN A 159 -9.94 -20.16 32.25
C GLN A 159 -8.82 -20.49 31.27
N HIS A 160 -8.30 -19.47 30.58
CA HIS A 160 -7.26 -19.56 29.56
C HIS A 160 -5.85 -19.61 30.19
N THR A 161 -5.65 -20.58 31.07
CA THR A 161 -4.42 -20.69 31.89
C THR A 161 -3.15 -20.97 31.09
N THR A 162 -3.29 -21.53 29.88
CA THR A 162 -2.21 -21.84 28.93
C THR A 162 -1.68 -20.61 28.19
N LEU A 163 -2.45 -19.53 28.13
CA LEU A 163 -2.06 -18.30 27.44
C LEU A 163 -1.03 -17.52 28.27
N PRO A 164 -0.13 -16.75 27.63
CA PRO A 164 0.77 -15.85 28.34
C PRO A 164 0.01 -14.64 28.90
N CYS A 165 0.58 -14.00 29.91
CA CYS A 165 0.10 -12.73 30.41
C CYS A 165 0.64 -11.56 29.55
N LEU A 166 -0.10 -10.47 29.54
CA LEU A 166 0.36 -9.17 29.05
C LEU A 166 1.33 -8.56 30.06
N GLN A 167 2.48 -8.08 29.58
CA GLN A 167 3.40 -7.29 30.38
C GLN A 167 3.10 -5.81 30.17
N VAL A 168 2.75 -5.13 31.26
CA VAL A 168 2.37 -3.72 31.27
C VAL A 168 3.07 -2.95 32.40
N GLY A 169 3.03 -1.62 32.36
CA GLY A 169 3.64 -0.78 33.40
C GLY A 169 5.13 -0.53 33.16
N ASN A 170 5.93 -0.55 34.24
CA ASN A 170 7.36 -0.31 34.18
C ASN A 170 8.10 -1.56 33.66
N GLN A 171 9.09 -1.39 32.79
CA GLN A 171 9.88 -2.51 32.27
C GLN A 171 10.76 -3.17 33.34
N GLN A 172 11.21 -2.42 34.34
CA GLN A 172 12.04 -2.94 35.45
C GLN A 172 11.21 -3.68 36.51
N ARG A 173 9.96 -3.25 36.72
CA ARG A 173 8.98 -3.89 37.61
C ARG A 173 7.66 -4.07 36.86
N PRO A 174 7.56 -5.12 36.01
CA PRO A 174 6.38 -5.37 35.19
C PRO A 174 5.17 -5.75 36.03
N ASN A 175 4.00 -5.28 35.61
CA ASN A 175 2.73 -5.85 36.03
C ASN A 175 2.30 -6.92 35.01
N PHE A 176 1.83 -8.05 35.51
CA PHE A 176 1.33 -9.14 34.69
C PHE A 176 -0.19 -9.17 34.70
N LEU A 177 -0.80 -9.04 33.52
CA LEU A 177 -2.25 -9.09 33.37
C LEU A 177 -2.64 -10.28 32.49
N PRO A 178 -3.46 -11.22 32.97
CA PRO A 178 -4.08 -12.23 32.13
C PRO A 178 -4.82 -11.58 30.95
N MET A 179 -4.74 -12.16 29.77
CA MET A 179 -5.42 -11.61 28.58
C MET A 179 -6.95 -11.53 28.76
N GLU A 180 -7.54 -12.47 29.51
CA GLU A 180 -8.99 -12.52 29.79
C GLU A 180 -9.53 -11.29 30.50
N VAL A 181 -8.71 -10.65 31.34
CA VAL A 181 -9.14 -9.52 32.15
C VAL A 181 -8.82 -8.17 31.50
N CYS A 182 -8.54 -8.17 30.19
CA CYS A 182 -8.11 -7.00 29.44
C CYS A 182 -8.99 -6.78 28.20
N LYS A 183 -9.38 -5.53 27.98
CA LYS A 183 -10.08 -5.06 26.77
C LYS A 183 -9.24 -3.97 26.11
N ILE A 184 -9.15 -3.97 24.78
CA ILE A 184 -8.48 -2.93 24.01
C ILE A 184 -9.27 -1.62 24.14
N VAL A 185 -8.57 -0.53 24.45
CA VAL A 185 -9.18 0.81 24.55
C VAL A 185 -9.56 1.31 23.16
N GLU A 186 -10.76 1.85 23.01
CA GLU A 186 -11.26 2.42 21.75
C GLU A 186 -10.47 3.67 21.31
N GLY A 187 -10.46 3.97 20.01
CA GLY A 187 -9.82 5.17 19.47
C GLY A 187 -8.31 5.07 19.28
N GLN A 188 -7.76 3.86 19.21
CA GLN A 188 -6.33 3.68 18.95
C GLN A 188 -6.07 3.55 17.45
N ARG A 189 -5.56 4.62 16.83
CA ARG A 189 -5.19 4.63 15.41
C ARG A 189 -4.15 3.56 15.12
N TYR A 190 -4.36 2.77 14.07
CA TYR A 190 -3.37 1.85 13.54
C TYR A 190 -2.44 2.60 12.56
N SER A 191 -1.18 2.76 12.95
CA SER A 191 -0.18 3.52 12.18
C SER A 191 0.76 2.67 11.33
N LYS A 192 0.73 1.33 11.50
CA LYS A 192 1.56 0.40 10.72
C LYS A 192 0.94 0.15 9.33
N ARG A 193 1.74 -0.40 8.42
CA ARG A 193 1.29 -0.78 7.07
C ARG A 193 0.20 -1.85 7.13
N LEU A 194 -0.92 -1.58 6.46
CA LEU A 194 -1.98 -2.55 6.21
C LEU A 194 -1.53 -3.58 5.18
N ASN A 195 -1.96 -4.82 5.33
CA ASN A 195 -1.75 -5.86 4.33
C ASN A 195 -2.67 -5.65 3.10
N GLU A 196 -2.42 -6.35 1.99
CA GLU A 196 -3.19 -6.17 0.74
C GLU A 196 -4.70 -6.42 0.91
N LYS A 197 -5.07 -7.40 1.75
CA LYS A 197 -6.49 -7.70 2.04
C LYS A 197 -7.15 -6.54 2.78
N GLN A 198 -6.48 -6.01 3.80
CA GLN A 198 -6.93 -4.85 4.57
C GLN A 198 -7.00 -3.57 3.72
N ILE A 199 -6.00 -3.33 2.85
CA ILE A 199 -6.03 -2.20 1.91
C ILE A 199 -7.23 -2.35 0.97
N THR A 200 -7.46 -3.55 0.42
CA THR A 200 -8.60 -3.82 -0.46
C THR A 200 -9.92 -3.60 0.27
N ALA A 201 -10.05 -4.06 1.52
CA ALA A 201 -11.22 -3.82 2.34
C ALA A 201 -11.45 -2.32 2.55
N LEU A 202 -10.41 -1.57 2.95
CA LEU A 202 -10.48 -0.12 3.14
C LEU A 202 -10.85 0.62 1.85
N LEU A 203 -10.30 0.21 0.70
CA LEU A 203 -10.61 0.78 -0.61
C LEU A 203 -12.08 0.54 -1.01
N LYS A 204 -12.63 -0.64 -0.72
CA LYS A 204 -14.06 -0.90 -0.96
C LYS A 204 -14.98 0.04 -0.18
N VAL A 205 -14.56 0.48 1.00
CA VAL A 205 -15.33 1.43 1.83
C VAL A 205 -15.17 2.87 1.38
N THR A 206 -13.96 3.22 0.94
CA THR A 206 -13.58 4.61 0.65
C THR A 206 -13.81 5.02 -0.80
N CYS A 207 -13.91 4.06 -1.72
CA CYS A 207 -14.19 4.33 -3.12
C CYS A 207 -15.67 4.71 -3.29
N GLN A 208 -15.91 5.98 -3.53
CA GLN A 208 -17.25 6.56 -3.68
C GLN A 208 -17.33 7.35 -4.99
N HIS A 209 -18.52 7.36 -5.61
CA HIS A 209 -18.78 8.21 -6.76
C HIS A 209 -18.74 9.70 -6.36
N PRO A 210 -18.31 10.61 -7.25
CA PRO A 210 -18.17 12.03 -6.94
C PRO A 210 -19.43 12.67 -6.34
N GLN A 211 -20.61 12.37 -6.90
CA GLN A 211 -21.89 12.89 -6.39
C GLN A 211 -22.17 12.46 -4.94
N GLN A 212 -21.89 11.19 -4.60
CA GLN A 212 -22.08 10.72 -3.22
C GLN A 212 -21.06 11.36 -2.27
N ARG A 213 -19.81 11.53 -2.71
CA ARG A 213 -18.78 12.19 -1.91
C ARG A 213 -19.12 13.66 -1.66
N GLU A 214 -19.66 14.35 -2.65
CA GLU A 214 -20.14 15.73 -2.52
C GLU A 214 -21.26 15.85 -1.46
N LEU A 215 -22.25 14.96 -1.51
CA LEU A 215 -23.31 14.89 -0.51
C LEU A 215 -22.76 14.62 0.89
N ASP A 216 -21.82 13.69 1.03
CA ASP A 216 -21.20 13.37 2.32
C ASP A 216 -20.41 14.57 2.90
N ILE A 217 -19.75 15.35 2.04
CA ILE A 217 -19.05 16.59 2.45
C ILE A 217 -20.07 17.61 2.94
N LEU A 218 -21.12 17.89 2.18
CA LEU A 218 -22.18 18.83 2.56
C LEU A 218 -22.87 18.43 3.87
N GLN A 219 -23.19 17.14 4.03
CA GLN A 219 -23.74 16.60 5.27
C GLN A 219 -22.78 16.81 6.44
N THR A 220 -21.47 16.65 6.23
CA THR A 220 -20.46 16.91 7.26
C THR A 220 -20.41 18.38 7.64
N VAL A 221 -20.45 19.31 6.67
CA VAL A 221 -20.49 20.75 6.95
C VAL A 221 -21.73 21.13 7.76
N ASN A 222 -22.90 20.60 7.37
CA ASN A 222 -24.15 20.85 8.08
C ASN A 222 -24.14 20.26 9.50
N HIS A 223 -23.68 19.02 9.66
CA HIS A 223 -23.55 18.37 10.96
C HIS A 223 -22.57 19.10 11.88
N ASN A 224 -21.52 19.67 11.30
CA ASN A 224 -20.51 20.42 12.03
C ASN A 224 -21.03 21.77 12.57
N ALA A 225 -22.16 22.27 12.05
CA ALA A 225 -22.89 23.44 12.54
C ALA A 225 -21.98 24.61 12.95
N TYR A 226 -21.02 24.99 12.08
CA TYR A 226 -19.99 25.97 12.43
C TYR A 226 -20.55 27.36 12.85
N HIS A 227 -21.79 27.69 12.49
CA HIS A 227 -22.46 28.91 12.92
C HIS A 227 -22.88 28.89 14.41
N GLU A 228 -23.00 27.70 15.01
CA GLU A 228 -23.26 27.49 16.43
C GLU A 228 -21.98 27.39 17.27
N ASP A 229 -20.81 27.23 16.63
CA ASP A 229 -19.53 27.09 17.32
C ASP A 229 -19.21 28.38 18.12
N PRO A 230 -19.12 28.31 19.46
CA PRO A 230 -18.84 29.48 20.30
C PRO A 230 -17.47 30.09 19.98
N TYR A 231 -16.48 29.28 19.57
CA TYR A 231 -15.16 29.78 19.18
C TYR A 231 -15.20 30.44 17.80
N ALA A 232 -15.99 29.94 16.86
CA ALA A 232 -16.16 30.62 15.57
C ALA A 232 -16.84 31.98 15.76
N ARG A 233 -17.89 32.02 16.59
CA ARG A 233 -18.66 33.23 16.91
C ARG A 233 -17.82 34.30 17.60
N GLU A 234 -17.02 33.92 18.60
CA GLU A 234 -16.11 34.83 19.31
C GLU A 234 -15.14 35.55 18.37
N PHE A 235 -14.67 34.84 17.33
CA PHE A 235 -13.75 35.40 16.34
C PHE A 235 -14.46 36.03 15.13
N GLY A 236 -15.80 36.17 15.17
CA GLY A 236 -16.60 36.73 14.07
C GLY A 236 -16.53 35.91 12.78
N ILE A 237 -16.17 34.62 12.86
CA ILE A 237 -16.02 33.74 11.70
C ILE A 237 -17.41 33.27 11.27
N ARG A 238 -17.73 33.49 9.99
CA ARG A 238 -18.92 32.95 9.35
C ARG A 238 -18.48 32.08 8.18
N ILE A 239 -19.05 30.88 8.09
CA ILE A 239 -18.73 29.89 7.06
C ILE A 239 -19.96 29.75 6.17
N ASP A 240 -19.76 29.84 4.85
CA ASP A 240 -20.79 29.50 3.88
C ASP A 240 -20.94 27.97 3.82
N GLU A 241 -22.17 27.49 3.82
CA GLU A 241 -22.51 26.07 3.78
C GLU A 241 -22.58 25.54 2.34
N ARG A 242 -22.52 26.44 1.35
CA ARG A 242 -22.48 26.08 -0.08
C ARG A 242 -21.06 25.83 -0.55
N LEU A 243 -20.92 24.89 -1.48
CA LEU A 243 -19.65 24.68 -2.17
C LEU A 243 -19.30 25.90 -3.03
N ALA A 244 -18.02 26.25 -3.05
CA ALA A 244 -17.53 27.32 -3.90
C ALA A 244 -17.67 26.94 -5.38
N SER A 245 -18.33 27.78 -6.16
CA SER A 245 -18.45 27.63 -7.61
C SER A 245 -17.23 28.23 -8.30
N VAL A 246 -16.65 27.48 -9.24
CA VAL A 246 -15.48 27.91 -10.02
C VAL A 246 -15.69 27.58 -11.48
N GLU A 247 -15.42 28.54 -12.37
CA GLU A 247 -15.42 28.31 -13.81
C GLU A 247 -14.20 27.49 -14.22
N ALA A 248 -14.45 26.31 -14.80
CA ALA A 248 -13.40 25.40 -15.26
C ALA A 248 -13.31 25.39 -16.80
N ARG A 249 -12.12 25.05 -17.31
CA ARG A 249 -11.88 24.85 -18.75
C ARG A 249 -11.50 23.41 -19.02
N VAL A 250 -12.11 22.81 -20.04
CA VAL A 250 -11.73 21.48 -20.53
C VAL A 250 -10.80 21.66 -21.73
N LEU A 251 -9.51 21.36 -21.54
CA LEU A 251 -8.53 21.47 -22.61
C LEU A 251 -8.75 20.36 -23.66
N PRO A 252 -8.59 20.66 -24.97
CA PRO A 252 -8.64 19.64 -26.00
C PRO A 252 -7.50 18.63 -25.82
N PRO A 253 -7.75 17.33 -26.01
CA PRO A 253 -6.70 16.32 -25.88
C PRO A 253 -5.71 16.43 -27.06
N PRO A 254 -4.41 16.14 -26.85
CA PRO A 254 -3.45 16.15 -27.93
C PRO A 254 -3.64 14.92 -28.84
N ARG A 255 -3.38 15.08 -30.13
CA ARG A 255 -3.40 13.96 -31.08
C ARG A 255 -2.11 13.13 -30.95
N LEU A 256 -2.26 11.82 -30.81
CA LEU A 256 -1.15 10.87 -30.67
C LEU A 256 -0.85 10.23 -32.02
N LYS A 257 0.42 10.23 -32.41
CA LYS A 257 0.93 9.57 -33.62
C LYS A 257 1.47 8.18 -33.29
N TYR A 258 1.21 7.25 -34.20
CA TYR A 258 1.68 5.87 -34.26
C TYR A 258 2.38 5.60 -35.59
N HIS A 259 2.96 4.42 -35.75
CA HIS A 259 3.70 4.06 -36.96
C HIS A 259 2.79 3.93 -38.19
N ASP A 260 3.30 4.32 -39.37
CA ASP A 260 2.52 4.41 -40.61
C ASP A 260 2.12 3.05 -41.20
N SER A 261 2.79 1.97 -40.81
CA SER A 261 2.40 0.60 -41.16
C SER A 261 1.25 0.03 -40.32
N GLY A 262 0.82 0.75 -39.28
CA GLY A 262 -0.41 0.45 -38.55
C GLY A 262 -1.65 0.81 -39.39
N ARG A 263 -2.75 0.08 -39.18
CA ARG A 263 -4.02 0.38 -39.84
C ARG A 263 -4.61 1.71 -39.33
N GLU A 264 -4.37 2.01 -38.06
CA GLU A 264 -4.58 3.33 -37.47
C GLU A 264 -3.23 3.99 -37.19
N LYS A 265 -3.01 5.18 -37.75
CA LYS A 265 -1.73 5.90 -37.70
C LYS A 265 -1.70 6.99 -36.65
N ASP A 266 -2.86 7.42 -36.18
CA ASP A 266 -3.01 8.39 -35.12
C ASP A 266 -4.34 8.19 -34.40
N VAL A 267 -4.47 8.80 -33.22
CA VAL A 267 -5.69 8.78 -32.42
C VAL A 267 -5.84 10.08 -31.66
N LEU A 268 -7.09 10.57 -31.60
CA LEU A 268 -7.49 11.62 -30.68
C LEU A 268 -8.12 10.96 -29.45
N PRO A 269 -7.48 11.03 -28.26
CA PRO A 269 -8.02 10.44 -27.04
C PRO A 269 -9.43 10.96 -26.72
N ARG A 270 -10.28 10.11 -26.15
CA ARG A 270 -11.62 10.50 -25.69
C ARG A 270 -11.69 10.30 -24.18
N ILE A 271 -12.05 11.37 -23.45
CA ILE A 271 -12.15 11.34 -21.98
C ILE A 271 -10.84 10.80 -21.35
N GLY A 272 -9.69 11.21 -21.91
CA GLY A 272 -8.37 10.78 -21.45
C GLY A 272 -8.00 9.32 -21.75
N GLN A 273 -8.77 8.61 -22.58
CA GLN A 273 -8.55 7.18 -22.86
C GLN A 273 -8.38 6.90 -24.36
N TRP A 274 -7.56 5.88 -24.65
CA TRP A 274 -7.37 5.27 -25.97
C TRP A 274 -6.81 3.84 -25.80
N ASN A 275 -6.68 3.08 -26.88
CA ASN A 275 -6.11 1.74 -26.86
C ASN A 275 -5.18 1.48 -28.06
N MET A 276 -4.41 0.39 -28.00
CA MET A 276 -3.44 -0.03 -29.01
C MET A 276 -4.03 -0.84 -30.18
N ARG A 277 -5.35 -1.06 -30.23
CA ARG A 277 -5.93 -1.86 -31.32
C ARG A 277 -5.65 -1.19 -32.65
N HIS A 278 -5.26 -2.01 -33.63
CA HIS A 278 -4.95 -1.61 -35.00
C HIS A 278 -3.77 -0.63 -35.17
N LYS A 279 -3.00 -0.37 -34.11
CA LYS A 279 -1.87 0.56 -34.08
C LYS A 279 -0.56 -0.19 -33.88
N LYS A 280 0.51 0.37 -34.43
CA LYS A 280 1.89 -0.08 -34.19
C LYS A 280 2.69 1.04 -33.54
N MET A 281 3.54 0.68 -32.59
CA MET A 281 4.39 1.62 -31.86
C MET A 281 5.29 2.39 -32.82
N VAL A 282 5.53 3.67 -32.56
CA VAL A 282 6.28 4.57 -33.47
C VAL A 282 7.68 4.05 -33.74
N ASN A 283 8.40 3.66 -32.69
CA ASN A 283 9.68 2.96 -32.80
C ASN A 283 9.58 1.66 -32.02
N GLY A 284 9.47 0.54 -32.73
CA GLY A 284 9.59 -0.79 -32.15
C GLY A 284 11.05 -1.12 -31.83
N GLY A 285 11.32 -1.49 -30.58
CA GLY A 285 12.61 -1.99 -30.15
C GLY A 285 12.88 -3.40 -30.69
N ARG A 286 14.15 -3.79 -30.63
CA ARG A 286 14.62 -5.10 -31.07
C ARG A 286 14.94 -5.97 -29.87
N VAL A 287 14.44 -7.21 -29.88
CA VAL A 287 14.73 -8.25 -28.88
C VAL A 287 14.96 -9.55 -29.63
N LYS A 288 16.21 -9.89 -29.87
CA LYS A 288 16.61 -11.12 -30.55
C LYS A 288 16.97 -12.22 -29.58
N GLU A 289 17.76 -11.89 -28.56
CA GLU A 289 18.30 -12.86 -27.61
C GLU A 289 17.63 -12.64 -26.26
N TRP A 290 16.72 -13.53 -25.87
CA TRP A 290 16.02 -13.43 -24.60
C TRP A 290 15.84 -14.80 -23.94
N ILE A 291 15.70 -14.79 -22.62
CA ILE A 291 15.51 -16.00 -21.80
C ILE A 291 14.31 -15.82 -20.86
N CYS A 292 13.81 -16.94 -20.33
CA CYS A 292 12.70 -16.94 -19.37
C CYS A 292 13.04 -17.75 -18.12
N ILE A 293 12.73 -17.20 -16.94
CA ILE A 293 12.78 -17.94 -15.67
C ILE A 293 11.40 -17.93 -15.02
N ASN A 294 10.89 -19.12 -14.70
CA ASN A 294 9.63 -19.31 -14.00
C ASN A 294 9.88 -19.67 -12.53
N PHE A 295 9.50 -18.78 -11.62
CA PHE A 295 9.59 -18.97 -10.17
C PHE A 295 8.32 -19.56 -9.54
N ALA A 296 7.29 -19.81 -10.35
CA ALA A 296 5.98 -20.26 -9.88
C ALA A 296 5.80 -21.77 -10.06
N ARG A 297 5.73 -22.49 -8.93
CA ARG A 297 5.62 -23.97 -8.92
C ARG A 297 4.37 -24.52 -9.60
N ASN A 298 3.29 -23.74 -9.64
CA ASN A 298 2.01 -24.15 -10.25
C ASN A 298 1.97 -23.93 -11.76
N VAL A 299 2.92 -23.20 -12.34
CA VAL A 299 2.98 -22.97 -13.79
C VAL A 299 3.85 -24.05 -14.41
N GLN A 300 3.22 -24.91 -15.22
CA GLN A 300 3.92 -25.93 -16.01
C GLN A 300 4.73 -25.30 -17.14
N ASP A 301 5.79 -25.98 -17.58
CA ASP A 301 6.68 -25.52 -18.66
C ASP A 301 5.93 -25.23 -19.97
N SER A 302 4.92 -26.05 -20.30
CA SER A 302 4.07 -25.84 -21.48
C SER A 302 3.28 -24.53 -21.40
N ALA A 303 2.73 -24.22 -20.23
CA ALA A 303 2.01 -22.96 -19.99
C ALA A 303 2.95 -21.75 -20.03
N ALA A 304 4.15 -21.86 -19.43
CA ALA A 304 5.17 -20.81 -19.50
C ALA A 304 5.61 -20.54 -20.95
N ARG A 305 5.90 -21.59 -21.73
CA ARG A 305 6.26 -21.48 -23.16
C ARG A 305 5.13 -20.85 -23.98
N SER A 306 3.90 -21.33 -23.80
CA SER A 306 2.72 -20.78 -24.49
C SER A 306 2.52 -19.29 -24.19
N PHE A 307 2.62 -18.90 -22.92
CA PHE A 307 2.51 -17.51 -22.51
C PHE A 307 3.60 -16.63 -23.15
N CYS A 308 4.87 -17.09 -23.12
CA CYS A 308 5.95 -16.30 -23.71
C CYS A 308 5.79 -16.15 -25.23
N ARG A 309 5.33 -17.19 -25.93
CA ARG A 309 5.05 -17.13 -27.37
C ARG A 309 3.93 -16.15 -27.70
N GLN A 310 2.83 -16.19 -26.94
CA GLN A 310 1.74 -15.21 -27.09
C GLN A 310 2.21 -13.77 -26.83
N LEU A 311 3.10 -13.57 -25.85
CA LEU A 311 3.69 -12.26 -25.58
C LEU A 311 4.61 -11.80 -26.71
N ALA A 312 5.45 -12.69 -27.24
CA ALA A 312 6.31 -12.41 -28.39
C ALA A 312 5.48 -12.02 -29.62
N ASP A 313 4.43 -12.78 -29.93
CA ASP A 313 3.50 -12.47 -31.02
C ASP A 313 2.83 -11.10 -30.83
N MET A 314 2.45 -10.75 -29.60
CA MET A 314 1.92 -9.42 -29.30
C MET A 314 2.96 -8.30 -29.49
N CYS A 315 4.23 -8.54 -29.16
CA CYS A 315 5.30 -7.58 -29.40
C CYS A 315 5.47 -7.34 -30.91
N GLU A 316 5.49 -8.40 -31.73
CA GLU A 316 5.53 -8.29 -33.19
C GLU A 316 4.31 -7.55 -33.77
N ILE A 317 3.09 -7.93 -33.34
CA ILE A 317 1.84 -7.26 -33.74
C ILE A 317 1.89 -5.77 -33.43
N SER A 318 2.47 -5.41 -32.28
CA SER A 318 2.63 -4.03 -31.83
C SER A 318 3.76 -3.28 -32.55
N GLY A 319 4.52 -3.93 -33.43
CA GLY A 319 5.55 -3.31 -34.27
C GLY A 319 6.99 -3.48 -33.79
N MET A 320 7.25 -4.33 -32.79
CA MET A 320 8.62 -4.66 -32.36
C MET A 320 9.25 -5.73 -33.25
N ASP A 321 10.58 -5.75 -33.32
CA ASP A 321 11.35 -6.85 -33.89
C ASP A 321 11.70 -7.84 -32.76
N PHE A 322 10.88 -8.87 -32.56
CA PHE A 322 10.94 -9.73 -31.37
C PHE A 322 11.04 -11.21 -31.76
N SER A 323 12.08 -11.92 -31.32
CA SER A 323 12.24 -13.36 -31.56
C SER A 323 11.13 -14.18 -30.86
N LYS A 324 10.43 -15.05 -31.61
CA LYS A 324 9.31 -15.84 -31.08
C LYS A 324 9.70 -16.86 -30.00
N ASP A 325 10.88 -17.45 -30.15
CA ASP A 325 11.40 -18.47 -29.24
C ASP A 325 12.57 -17.92 -28.41
N PRO A 326 12.68 -18.29 -27.13
CA PRO A 326 13.80 -17.87 -26.28
C PRO A 326 15.08 -18.61 -26.67
N LEU A 327 16.24 -17.99 -26.38
CA LEU A 327 17.57 -18.58 -26.61
C LEU A 327 17.74 -19.93 -25.90
N LEU A 328 17.18 -20.04 -24.69
CA LEU A 328 17.18 -21.25 -23.87
C LEU A 328 15.75 -21.60 -23.46
N PRO A 329 15.41 -22.89 -23.28
CA PRO A 329 14.13 -23.29 -22.70
C PRO A 329 13.88 -22.60 -21.36
N PRO A 330 12.62 -22.25 -21.02
CA PRO A 330 12.32 -21.60 -19.76
C PRO A 330 12.81 -22.42 -18.55
N LEU A 331 13.56 -21.78 -17.65
CA LEU A 331 14.06 -22.40 -16.43
C LEU A 331 13.01 -22.33 -15.32
N CYS A 332 12.51 -23.48 -14.85
CA CYS A 332 11.65 -23.55 -13.67
C CYS A 332 12.46 -23.69 -12.38
N THR A 333 12.22 -22.81 -11.40
CA THR A 333 12.91 -22.83 -10.11
C THR A 333 12.05 -22.26 -8.98
N ARG A 334 12.59 -22.27 -7.76
CA ARG A 334 11.92 -21.74 -6.56
C ARG A 334 12.46 -20.36 -6.22
N ALA A 335 11.60 -19.53 -5.61
CA ALA A 335 11.94 -18.17 -5.19
C ALA A 335 13.19 -18.10 -4.28
N GLU A 336 13.39 -19.11 -3.43
CA GLU A 336 14.56 -19.25 -2.55
C GLU A 336 15.91 -19.33 -3.29
N HIS A 337 15.90 -19.71 -4.57
CA HIS A 337 17.10 -19.86 -5.40
C HIS A 337 17.27 -18.74 -6.42
N VAL A 338 16.60 -17.60 -6.26
CA VAL A 338 16.58 -16.49 -7.24
C VAL A 338 17.97 -16.08 -7.72
N GLU A 339 18.91 -15.84 -6.80
CA GLU A 339 20.24 -15.38 -7.17
C GLU A 339 21.02 -16.44 -7.96
N ARG A 340 21.06 -17.67 -7.45
CA ARG A 340 21.73 -18.79 -8.11
C ARG A 340 21.15 -19.04 -9.50
N ALA A 341 19.82 -19.06 -9.61
CA ALA A 341 19.14 -19.33 -10.87
C ALA A 341 19.37 -18.22 -11.90
N LEU A 342 19.27 -16.94 -11.51
CA LEU A 342 19.55 -15.81 -12.39
C LEU A 342 20.98 -15.85 -12.93
N ARG A 343 21.97 -15.97 -12.02
CA ARG A 343 23.38 -15.97 -12.41
C ARG A 343 23.75 -17.18 -13.27
N ALA A 344 23.23 -18.37 -12.95
CA ALA A 344 23.48 -19.57 -13.73
C ALA A 344 22.86 -19.45 -15.14
N HIS A 345 21.57 -19.12 -15.23
CA HIS A 345 20.89 -19.07 -16.53
C HIS A 345 21.41 -17.93 -17.42
N TYR A 346 21.76 -16.78 -16.83
CA TYR A 346 22.46 -15.71 -17.55
C TYR A 346 23.83 -16.17 -18.06
N ARG A 347 24.61 -16.88 -17.24
CA ARG A 347 25.92 -17.43 -17.66
C ARG A 347 25.77 -18.42 -18.81
N ASP A 348 24.81 -19.32 -18.74
CA ASP A 348 24.54 -20.30 -19.79
C ASP A 348 24.19 -19.59 -21.11
N ALA A 349 23.34 -18.55 -21.06
CA ALA A 349 23.03 -17.72 -22.22
C ALA A 349 24.27 -17.01 -22.77
N MET A 350 25.05 -16.35 -21.91
CA MET A 350 26.24 -15.62 -22.34
C MET A 350 27.36 -16.53 -22.86
N ASN A 351 27.45 -17.78 -22.42
CA ASN A 351 28.39 -18.75 -22.99
C ASN A 351 28.09 -19.06 -24.46
N ILE A 352 26.81 -19.00 -24.86
CA ILE A 352 26.37 -19.16 -26.26
C ILE A 352 26.60 -17.86 -27.05
N LEU A 353 26.30 -16.70 -26.43
CA LEU A 353 26.29 -15.41 -27.13
C LEU A 353 27.67 -14.76 -27.28
N LYS A 354 28.57 -14.91 -26.29
CA LYS A 354 29.92 -14.31 -26.31
C LYS A 354 30.75 -14.72 -27.54
N PRO A 355 30.81 -16.01 -27.93
CA PRO A 355 31.52 -16.41 -29.15
C PRO A 355 30.95 -15.78 -30.43
N LEU A 356 29.68 -15.38 -30.41
CA LEU A 356 28.98 -14.75 -31.53
C LEU A 356 29.07 -13.21 -31.50
N GLY A 357 29.73 -12.63 -30.50
CA GLY A 357 29.78 -11.18 -30.29
C GLY A 357 28.41 -10.56 -29.99
N ARG A 358 27.49 -11.32 -29.40
CA ARG A 358 26.12 -10.87 -29.05
C ARG A 358 25.94 -10.76 -27.54
N GLU A 359 24.92 -10.01 -27.14
CA GLU A 359 24.49 -9.88 -25.74
C GLU A 359 23.02 -10.28 -25.58
N LEU A 360 22.62 -10.51 -24.33
CA LEU A 360 21.26 -10.86 -23.97
C LEU A 360 20.41 -9.59 -23.83
N ASP A 361 19.34 -9.47 -24.61
CA ASP A 361 18.49 -8.29 -24.68
C ASP A 361 17.47 -8.20 -23.53
N LEU A 362 16.92 -9.35 -23.10
CA LEU A 362 15.80 -9.38 -22.17
C LEU A 362 15.72 -10.67 -21.34
N LEU A 363 15.38 -10.51 -20.06
CA LEU A 363 14.88 -11.59 -19.21
C LEU A 363 13.38 -11.42 -18.94
N ILE A 364 12.59 -12.44 -19.26
CA ILE A 364 11.20 -12.57 -18.81
C ILE A 364 11.16 -13.41 -17.53
N ALA A 365 10.54 -12.89 -16.47
CA ALA A 365 10.43 -13.59 -15.20
C ALA A 365 8.96 -13.83 -14.82
N ILE A 366 8.53 -15.10 -14.69
CA ILE A 366 7.20 -15.45 -14.20
C ILE A 366 7.27 -15.58 -12.68
N LEU A 367 6.50 -14.77 -11.96
CA LEU A 367 6.50 -14.68 -10.50
C LEU A 367 5.15 -15.13 -9.92
N PRO A 368 5.14 -15.78 -8.75
CA PRO A 368 3.89 -16.02 -8.02
C PRO A 368 3.19 -14.71 -7.66
N ASP A 369 1.86 -14.75 -7.55
CA ASP A 369 1.06 -13.57 -7.18
C ASP A 369 1.46 -12.98 -5.82
N ASN A 370 1.77 -13.84 -4.85
CA ASN A 370 2.44 -13.44 -3.61
C ASN A 370 3.95 -13.71 -3.75
N ASN A 371 4.71 -12.67 -4.09
CA ASN A 371 6.14 -12.78 -4.40
C ASN A 371 7.06 -12.22 -3.31
N GLY A 372 6.55 -11.68 -2.19
CA GLY A 372 7.38 -11.24 -1.06
C GLY A 372 8.65 -10.47 -1.49
N PRO A 373 9.86 -10.88 -1.05
CA PRO A 373 11.12 -10.23 -1.44
C PRO A 373 11.62 -10.60 -2.85
N LEU A 374 11.01 -11.57 -3.54
CA LEU A 374 11.50 -12.11 -4.82
C LEU A 374 11.61 -11.05 -5.90
N TYR A 375 10.59 -10.21 -6.06
CA TYR A 375 10.57 -9.15 -7.07
C TYR A 375 11.73 -8.16 -6.86
N GLY A 376 11.92 -7.70 -5.61
CA GLY A 376 12.98 -6.77 -5.25
C GLY A 376 14.37 -7.37 -5.46
N ASN A 377 14.58 -8.62 -5.04
CA ASN A 377 15.86 -9.31 -5.22
C ASN A 377 16.19 -9.52 -6.70
N LEU A 378 15.22 -9.97 -7.51
CA LEU A 378 15.40 -10.15 -8.94
C LEU A 378 15.75 -8.82 -9.62
N LYS A 379 15.00 -7.75 -9.29
CA LYS A 379 15.22 -6.43 -9.86
C LYS A 379 16.60 -5.88 -9.52
N ARG A 380 16.98 -5.93 -8.25
CA ARG A 380 18.33 -5.54 -7.79
C ARG A 380 19.41 -6.28 -8.58
N ILE A 381 19.39 -7.62 -8.58
CA ILE A 381 20.44 -8.42 -9.25
C ILE A 381 20.51 -8.12 -10.75
N CYS A 382 19.37 -8.03 -11.43
CA CYS A 382 19.34 -7.72 -12.86
C CYS A 382 19.88 -6.31 -13.15
N GLU A 383 19.44 -5.29 -12.40
CA GLU A 383 19.70 -3.88 -12.73
C GLU A 383 21.04 -3.38 -12.16
N THR A 384 21.59 -3.99 -11.09
CA THR A 384 22.87 -3.58 -10.48
C THR A 384 24.03 -4.51 -10.83
N ASP A 385 23.83 -5.83 -10.78
CA ASP A 385 24.95 -6.78 -10.86
C ASP A 385 25.16 -7.30 -12.28
N LEU A 386 24.07 -7.52 -13.03
CA LEU A 386 24.12 -8.13 -14.36
C LEU A 386 23.95 -7.11 -15.50
N GLY A 387 23.44 -5.91 -15.22
CA GLY A 387 23.10 -4.92 -16.26
C GLY A 387 22.02 -5.41 -17.24
N LEU A 388 21.13 -6.30 -16.81
CA LEU A 388 20.17 -6.99 -17.66
C LEU A 388 18.77 -6.39 -17.56
N VAL A 389 18.18 -6.04 -18.71
CA VAL A 389 16.78 -5.61 -18.78
C VAL A 389 15.86 -6.78 -18.43
N SER A 390 14.92 -6.55 -17.50
CA SER A 390 13.99 -7.59 -17.04
C SER A 390 12.51 -7.16 -17.05
N GLN A 391 11.64 -8.09 -17.42
CA GLN A 391 10.18 -7.96 -17.39
C GLN A 391 9.54 -9.07 -16.54
N CYS A 392 8.95 -8.68 -15.41
CA CYS A 392 8.25 -9.59 -14.52
C CYS A 392 6.76 -9.71 -14.88
N CYS A 393 6.22 -10.92 -14.85
CA CYS A 393 4.82 -11.25 -15.14
C CYS A 393 4.27 -12.13 -14.01
N LEU A 394 3.08 -11.82 -13.50
CA LEU A 394 2.46 -12.60 -12.41
C LEU A 394 1.72 -13.84 -12.93
N THR A 395 1.70 -14.89 -12.12
CA THR A 395 1.03 -16.17 -12.40
C THR A 395 -0.41 -16.04 -12.83
N LYS A 396 -1.21 -15.18 -12.20
CA LYS A 396 -2.62 -14.97 -12.58
C LYS A 396 -2.80 -14.58 -14.05
N HIS A 397 -1.81 -13.88 -14.62
CA HIS A 397 -1.84 -13.44 -16.01
C HIS A 397 -1.31 -14.49 -16.99
N VAL A 398 -0.59 -15.49 -16.50
CA VAL A 398 -0.21 -16.68 -17.30
C VAL A 398 -1.45 -17.56 -17.47
N PHE A 399 -2.17 -17.86 -16.38
CA PHE A 399 -3.38 -18.69 -16.42
C PHE A 399 -4.56 -18.01 -17.11
N LYS A 400 -4.74 -16.70 -16.88
CA LYS A 400 -5.81 -15.91 -17.51
C LYS A 400 -5.20 -14.82 -18.38
N THR A 401 -4.56 -15.26 -19.45
CA THR A 401 -3.94 -14.36 -20.43
C THR A 401 -5.03 -13.58 -21.18
N THR A 402 -4.86 -12.26 -21.28
CA THR A 402 -5.75 -11.40 -22.09
C THR A 402 -4.93 -10.59 -23.06
N GLN A 403 -5.49 -10.33 -24.25
CA GLN A 403 -4.83 -9.52 -25.29
C GLN A 403 -4.47 -8.11 -24.77
N GLN A 404 -5.35 -7.51 -23.94
CA GLN A 404 -5.09 -6.22 -23.33
C GLN A 404 -3.89 -6.25 -22.36
N TYR A 405 -3.76 -7.31 -21.57
CA TYR A 405 -2.60 -7.48 -20.69
C TYR A 405 -1.30 -7.62 -21.49
N LEU A 406 -1.28 -8.49 -22.50
CA LEU A 406 -0.10 -8.69 -23.35
C LEU A 406 0.31 -7.38 -24.04
N ALA A 407 -0.64 -6.62 -24.59
CA ALA A 407 -0.35 -5.31 -25.19
C ALA A 407 0.25 -4.34 -24.16
N ASN A 408 -0.29 -4.30 -22.94
CA ASN A 408 0.23 -3.47 -21.86
C ASN A 408 1.62 -3.91 -21.35
N VAL A 409 2.00 -5.18 -21.52
CA VAL A 409 3.35 -5.69 -21.23
C VAL A 409 4.30 -5.36 -22.39
N ALA A 410 3.88 -5.56 -23.64
CA ALA A 410 4.64 -5.19 -24.83
C ALA A 410 5.03 -3.70 -24.81
N LEU A 411 4.10 -2.81 -24.43
CA LEU A 411 4.38 -1.37 -24.26
C LEU A 411 5.50 -1.09 -23.25
N LYS A 412 5.62 -1.90 -22.19
CA LYS A 412 6.69 -1.76 -21.19
C LYS A 412 8.01 -2.31 -21.71
N ILE A 413 7.99 -3.48 -22.37
CA ILE A 413 9.19 -4.08 -22.96
C ILE A 413 9.78 -3.11 -23.97
N ASN A 414 8.96 -2.57 -24.88
CA ASN A 414 9.42 -1.65 -25.91
C ASN A 414 10.23 -0.49 -25.35
N VAL A 415 9.71 0.21 -24.33
CA VAL A 415 10.41 1.33 -23.68
C VAL A 415 11.70 0.89 -23.01
N LYS A 416 11.70 -0.29 -22.37
CA LYS A 416 12.90 -0.82 -21.69
C LYS A 416 14.03 -1.18 -22.64
N VAL A 417 13.72 -1.54 -23.89
CA VAL A 417 14.71 -1.84 -24.92
C VAL A 417 14.95 -0.67 -25.86
N GLY A 418 14.62 0.56 -25.43
CA GLY A 418 14.92 1.81 -26.13
C GLY A 418 13.90 2.25 -27.19
N GLY A 419 12.78 1.54 -27.33
CA GLY A 419 11.69 1.89 -28.23
C GLY A 419 10.82 3.06 -27.75
N ARG A 420 10.05 3.64 -28.68
CA ARG A 420 9.08 4.72 -28.42
C ARG A 420 7.68 4.25 -28.79
N ASN A 421 6.76 4.24 -27.83
CA ASN A 421 5.40 3.75 -28.06
C ASN A 421 4.59 4.72 -28.93
N THR A 422 4.59 6.00 -28.56
CA THR A 422 3.80 7.07 -29.19
C THR A 422 4.56 8.38 -29.16
N VAL A 423 4.19 9.30 -30.06
CA VAL A 423 4.64 10.70 -30.03
C VAL A 423 3.44 11.63 -30.23
N LEU A 424 3.57 12.90 -29.87
CA LEU A 424 2.53 13.89 -30.14
C LEU A 424 2.65 14.37 -31.59
N VAL A 425 1.53 14.45 -32.32
CA VAL A 425 1.52 14.98 -33.70
C VAL A 425 2.12 16.39 -33.74
N ASP A 426 1.75 17.24 -32.78
CA ASP A 426 2.25 18.62 -32.72
C ASP A 426 3.74 18.70 -32.33
N ALA A 427 4.28 17.68 -31.69
CA ALA A 427 5.71 17.64 -31.42
C ALA A 427 6.51 17.36 -32.70
N LEU A 428 6.03 16.46 -33.56
CA LEU A 428 6.61 16.20 -34.89
C LEU A 428 6.57 17.45 -35.78
N SER A 429 5.45 18.16 -35.75
CA SER A 429 5.26 19.41 -36.52
C SER A 429 5.87 20.66 -35.86
N ARG A 430 6.58 20.51 -34.72
CA ARG A 430 7.17 21.63 -33.97
C ARG A 430 6.18 22.74 -33.57
N ARG A 431 4.94 22.36 -33.25
CA ARG A 431 3.83 23.26 -32.90
C ARG A 431 3.56 23.36 -31.40
N ILE A 432 4.49 22.90 -30.55
CA ILE A 432 4.38 23.06 -29.10
C ILE A 432 5.32 24.21 -28.71
N PRO A 433 4.80 25.42 -28.44
CA PRO A 433 5.62 26.58 -28.14
C PRO A 433 6.52 26.35 -26.94
N LEU A 434 7.76 26.82 -27.02
CA LEU A 434 8.81 26.67 -26.01
C LEU A 434 9.23 25.23 -25.71
N VAL A 435 8.73 24.24 -26.44
CA VAL A 435 8.94 22.82 -26.13
C VAL A 435 9.45 22.05 -27.35
N SER A 436 8.74 22.12 -28.48
CA SER A 436 9.15 21.44 -29.72
C SER A 436 9.64 22.40 -30.82
N ASP A 437 9.34 23.70 -30.69
CA ASP A 437 9.81 24.76 -31.60
C ASP A 437 11.29 25.13 -31.37
N ARG A 438 11.82 24.90 -30.16
CA ARG A 438 13.22 25.14 -29.78
C ARG A 438 13.76 24.00 -28.91
N PRO A 439 15.09 23.76 -28.90
CA PRO A 439 15.71 22.74 -28.04
C PRO A 439 15.37 23.00 -26.56
N THR A 440 14.66 22.06 -25.95
CA THR A 440 14.14 22.19 -24.58
C THR A 440 14.31 20.87 -23.87
N ILE A 441 14.82 20.91 -22.63
CA ILE A 441 14.91 19.75 -21.74
C ILE A 441 13.82 19.83 -20.67
N ILE A 442 13.15 18.72 -20.40
CA ILE A 442 12.12 18.60 -19.37
C ILE A 442 12.65 17.70 -18.28
N PHE A 443 12.61 18.17 -17.03
CA PHE A 443 12.98 17.41 -15.85
C PHE A 443 11.72 17.04 -15.05
N GLY A 444 11.70 15.80 -14.55
CA GLY A 444 10.78 15.36 -13.51
C GLY A 444 11.60 14.94 -12.30
N ALA A 445 11.26 15.45 -11.11
CA ALA A 445 11.93 15.10 -9.87
C ALA A 445 10.89 14.64 -8.85
N ASP A 446 11.21 13.58 -8.10
CA ASP A 446 10.41 13.06 -7.01
C ASP A 446 11.29 12.63 -5.84
N VAL A 447 10.74 12.70 -4.63
CA VAL A 447 11.38 12.19 -3.41
C VAL A 447 10.41 11.26 -2.71
N THR A 448 10.82 9.99 -2.57
CA THR A 448 10.07 9.00 -1.81
C THR A 448 10.68 8.87 -0.42
N HIS A 449 9.86 9.08 0.61
CA HIS A 449 10.23 8.89 2.01
C HIS A 449 9.94 7.47 2.50
N PRO A 450 10.66 6.98 3.52
CA PRO A 450 10.33 5.74 4.22
C PRO A 450 8.89 5.69 4.73
N HIS A 451 8.40 4.48 4.98
CA HIS A 451 7.09 4.32 5.60
C HIS A 451 7.08 4.86 7.05
N PRO A 452 5.94 5.37 7.54
CA PRO A 452 5.82 5.81 8.93
C PRO A 452 6.25 4.72 9.93
N GLY A 453 7.25 5.02 10.75
CA GLY A 453 7.81 4.09 11.75
C GLY A 453 9.03 3.28 11.28
N GLU A 454 9.51 3.50 10.05
CA GLU A 454 10.82 3.02 9.58
C GLU A 454 11.86 4.14 9.68
N ASP A 455 12.48 4.28 10.84
CA ASP A 455 13.41 5.39 11.12
C ASP A 455 14.82 5.19 10.55
N SER A 456 15.14 4.00 10.01
CA SER A 456 16.48 3.62 9.54
C SER A 456 16.66 3.70 8.03
N SER A 457 15.57 3.78 7.26
CA SER A 457 15.63 3.80 5.80
C SER A 457 15.90 5.23 5.30
N PRO A 458 16.73 5.45 4.28
CA PRO A 458 16.91 6.79 3.70
C PRO A 458 15.70 7.19 2.86
N SER A 459 15.55 8.50 2.64
CA SER A 459 14.69 9.01 1.56
C SER A 459 15.42 8.87 0.22
N ILE A 460 14.70 8.56 -0.85
CA ILE A 460 15.25 8.36 -2.19
C ILE A 460 14.80 9.51 -3.08
N ALA A 461 15.74 10.27 -3.62
CA ALA A 461 15.49 11.28 -4.64
C ALA A 461 15.75 10.70 -6.04
N ALA A 462 14.83 10.93 -6.97
CA ALA A 462 14.96 10.51 -8.36
C ALA A 462 14.73 11.70 -9.30
N VAL A 463 15.60 11.85 -10.30
CA VAL A 463 15.47 12.85 -11.35
C VAL A 463 15.51 12.15 -12.70
N GLY A 464 14.43 12.29 -13.47
CA GLY A 464 14.36 11.87 -14.87
C GLY A 464 14.40 13.08 -15.79
N CYS A 465 14.94 12.92 -16.99
CA CYS A 465 14.87 13.97 -18.01
C CYS A 465 14.59 13.42 -19.41
N CYS A 466 14.03 14.26 -20.26
CA CYS A 466 13.79 13.95 -21.67
C CYS A 466 15.04 14.27 -22.50
N PHE A 467 15.72 13.25 -23.02
CA PHE A 467 16.96 13.40 -23.80
C PHE A 467 16.76 13.55 -25.31
N SER A 468 15.59 13.20 -25.84
CA SER A 468 15.29 13.37 -27.27
C SER A 468 14.55 14.68 -27.50
N ARG A 469 14.81 15.36 -28.63
CA ARG A 469 13.79 16.29 -29.18
C ARG A 469 12.49 15.49 -29.28
N LEU A 470 11.35 16.09 -28.91
CA LEU A 470 10.03 15.42 -28.95
C LEU A 470 9.56 15.07 -30.40
N ALA A 471 10.47 15.16 -31.38
CA ALA A 471 10.29 14.90 -32.80
C ALA A 471 10.84 13.51 -33.22
#